data_AF-A0A7I8KSZ2-F1
#
_entry.id   AF-A0A7I8KSZ2-F1
#
_cell.length_a   1.000
_cell.length_b   1.000
_cell.length_c   1.000
_cell.angle_alpha   90.00
_cell.angle_beta   90.00
_cell.angle_gamma   90.00
#
_symmetry.space_group_name_H-M   'P 1'
#
loop_
_entity.id
_entity.type
_entity.pdbx_description
1 polymer ?
#
loop_
_entity_poly.entity_id
_entity_poly.type
_entity_poly.pdbx_seq_one_letter_code
_entity_poly.pdbx_strand_id
1 'polypeptide(L)'
;MAAAASLHILRIVLSCRQIAAEVTAPASVAIVAMASSSEQEFVAEQRTRLNRFPRCRTFWDARVASRVGDKLALRLHEAGVPSLQLHIGEGLSWPVHHRRPAASLFDSLERAGILVYGAEPLMEDARTGASSIICSYD
;
A
#
# COMPACT_ATOMS: atom_id res chain seq x y z
N MET A 1 -1.87 10.87 -32.80
CA MET A 1 -1.99 11.54 -31.48
C MET A 1 -2.69 10.57 -30.54
N ALA A 2 -1.93 9.74 -29.82
CA ALA A 2 -2.48 8.89 -28.78
C ALA A 2 -2.77 9.80 -27.58
N ALA A 3 -4.04 9.96 -27.22
CA ALA A 3 -4.41 10.60 -25.97
C ALA A 3 -3.71 9.81 -24.86
N ALA A 4 -2.73 10.42 -24.20
CA ALA A 4 -2.17 9.88 -22.98
C ALA A 4 -3.33 9.84 -21.99
N ALA A 5 -3.99 8.68 -21.89
CA ALA A 5 -5.05 8.45 -20.95
C ALA A 5 -4.47 8.82 -19.59
N SER A 6 -5.01 9.89 -19.02
CA SER A 6 -4.58 10.46 -17.76
C SER A 6 -4.82 9.41 -16.69
N LEU A 7 -3.83 8.56 -16.43
CA LEU A 7 -3.90 7.53 -15.40
C LEU A 7 -3.72 8.20 -14.04
N HIS A 8 -4.55 7.80 -13.08
CA HIS A 8 -4.45 8.26 -11.71
C HIS A 8 -3.15 7.74 -11.10
N ILE A 9 -2.40 8.62 -10.45
CA ILE A 9 -1.10 8.27 -9.89
C ILE A 9 -1.32 7.76 -8.47
N LEU A 10 -0.94 6.52 -8.23
CA LEU A 10 -0.88 5.91 -6.91
C LEU A 10 0.47 6.20 -6.28
N ARG A 11 0.42 6.87 -5.13
CA ARG A 11 1.55 7.20 -4.29
C ARG A 11 1.42 6.44 -2.97
N ILE A 12 2.48 5.77 -2.54
CA ILE A 12 2.49 4.98 -1.32
C ILE A 12 3.56 5.52 -0.39
N VAL A 13 3.11 6.06 0.73
CA VAL A 13 3.96 6.60 1.78
C VAL A 13 4.13 5.53 2.86
N LEU A 14 5.34 4.97 2.94
CA LEU A 14 5.70 3.97 3.93
C LEU A 14 6.56 4.60 5.03
N SER A 15 6.30 4.18 6.27
CA SER A 15 7.12 4.45 7.44
C SER A 15 7.12 3.23 8.34
N CYS A 16 8.06 3.13 9.29
CA CYS A 16 8.07 2.03 10.27
C CYS A 16 6.77 1.93 11.09
N ARG A 17 6.04 3.05 11.20
CA ARG A 17 4.81 3.19 12.00
C ARG A 17 3.51 3.17 11.22
N GLN A 18 3.53 3.41 9.91
CA GLN A 18 2.33 3.61 9.11
C GLN A 18 2.57 3.27 7.64
N ILE A 19 1.51 2.78 7.00
CA ILE A 19 1.37 2.68 5.56
C ILE A 19 0.20 3.59 5.14
N ALA A 20 0.43 4.44 4.15
CA ALA A 20 -0.61 5.27 3.53
C ALA A 20 -0.52 5.14 2.01
N ALA A 21 -1.68 5.05 1.38
CA ALA A 21 -1.84 5.03 -0.05
C ALA A 21 -2.71 6.23 -0.45
N GLU A 22 -2.17 7.04 -1.35
CA GLU A 22 -2.77 8.28 -1.85
C GLU A 22 -2.91 8.15 -3.36
N VAL A 23 -4.08 8.49 -3.89
CA VAL A 23 -4.33 8.49 -5.32
C VAL A 23 -4.60 9.92 -5.76
N THR A 24 -3.80 10.38 -6.72
CA THR A 24 -3.86 11.74 -7.24
C THR A 24 -4.37 11.75 -8.67
N ALA A 25 -5.19 12.76 -8.97
CA ALA A 25 -5.67 13.02 -10.31
C ALA A 25 -4.51 13.55 -11.17
N PRO A 26 -4.33 13.03 -12.39
CA PRO A 26 -3.22 13.38 -13.26
C PRO A 26 -3.29 14.82 -13.78
N ALA A 27 -4.48 15.41 -13.84
CA ALA A 27 -4.69 16.74 -14.41
C ALA A 27 -4.63 17.87 -13.37
N SER A 28 -4.90 17.59 -12.09
CA SER A 28 -5.11 18.63 -11.07
C SER A 28 -4.29 18.43 -9.80
N VAL A 29 -3.52 17.34 -9.68
CA VAL A 29 -2.80 16.97 -8.45
C VAL A 29 -3.75 16.81 -7.24
N ALA A 30 -5.07 16.81 -7.47
CA ALA A 30 -6.07 16.66 -6.43
C ALA A 30 -6.06 15.21 -5.93
N ILE A 31 -6.15 15.04 -4.62
CA ILE A 31 -6.23 13.71 -3.99
C ILE A 31 -7.66 13.19 -4.20
N VAL A 32 -7.80 12.16 -5.04
CA VAL A 32 -9.09 11.54 -5.38
C VAL A 32 -9.48 10.53 -4.32
N ALA A 33 -8.51 9.79 -3.80
CA ALA A 33 -8.72 8.82 -2.74
C ALA A 33 -7.48 8.72 -1.86
N MET A 34 -7.67 8.42 -0.59
CA MET A 34 -6.61 8.14 0.37
C MET A 34 -7.08 7.03 1.30
N ALA A 35 -6.17 6.13 1.65
CA ALA A 35 -6.37 5.13 2.70
C ALA A 35 -5.10 5.03 3.54
N SER A 36 -5.24 4.96 4.86
CA SER A 36 -4.07 4.81 5.72
C SER A 36 -4.30 3.90 6.91
N SER A 37 -3.23 3.29 7.40
CA SER A 37 -3.27 2.46 8.61
C SER A 37 -3.48 3.26 9.91
N SER A 38 -3.54 4.60 9.84
CA SER A 38 -3.77 5.49 10.98
C SER A 38 -5.20 6.03 11.06
N GLU A 39 -6.10 5.61 10.16
CA GLU A 39 -7.53 5.93 10.26
C GLU A 39 -8.17 5.28 11.49
N GLN A 40 -9.19 5.94 12.07
CA GLN A 40 -9.75 5.67 13.42
C GLN A 40 -10.11 4.20 13.69
N GLU A 41 -10.46 3.43 12.67
CA GLU A 41 -10.81 2.01 12.79
C GLU A 41 -9.60 1.09 13.09
N PHE A 42 -8.37 1.55 12.80
CA PHE A 42 -7.13 0.82 13.11
C PHE A 42 -6.46 1.29 14.40
N VAL A 43 -6.90 2.41 14.97
CA VAL A 43 -6.27 3.04 16.14
C VAL A 43 -6.34 2.13 17.38
N ALA A 44 -7.39 1.32 17.53
CA ALA A 44 -7.49 0.38 18.65
C ALA A 44 -6.43 -0.73 18.58
N GLU A 45 -6.19 -1.28 17.38
CA GLU A 45 -5.16 -2.31 17.13
C GLU A 45 -3.74 -1.70 17.17
N GLN A 46 -3.59 -0.48 16.67
CA GLN A 46 -2.33 0.28 16.74
C GLN A 46 -1.98 0.67 18.19
N ARG A 47 -2.94 1.14 19.00
CA ARG A 47 -2.73 1.48 20.42
C ARG A 47 -2.39 0.27 21.27
N THR A 48 -3.03 -0.87 21.03
CA THR A 48 -2.70 -2.12 21.72
C THR A 48 -1.31 -2.63 21.35
N ARG A 49 -0.87 -2.47 20.09
CA ARG A 49 0.53 -2.78 19.69
C ARG A 49 1.55 -1.78 20.25
N LEU A 50 1.22 -0.48 20.30
CA LEU A 50 2.04 0.59 20.90
C LEU A 50 2.29 0.37 22.40
N ASN A 51 1.27 -0.07 23.14
CA ASN A 51 1.36 -0.24 24.60
C ASN A 51 1.93 -1.60 25.03
N ARG A 52 1.99 -2.59 24.15
CA ARG A 52 2.36 -3.96 24.54
C ARG A 52 3.84 -4.28 24.37
N PHE A 53 4.58 -3.57 23.49
CA PHE A 53 6.01 -3.85 23.27
C PHE A 53 6.81 -2.61 22.85
N PRO A 54 7.80 -2.16 23.65
CA PRO A 54 8.74 -1.12 23.22
C PRO A 54 9.80 -1.62 22.22
N ARG A 55 9.77 -2.90 21.80
CA ARG A 55 10.86 -3.54 21.03
C ARG A 55 10.55 -3.86 19.56
N CYS A 56 9.29 -3.82 19.13
CA CYS A 56 8.94 -4.10 17.73
C CYS A 56 8.83 -2.80 16.94
N ARG A 57 9.80 -2.53 16.05
CA ARG A 57 9.85 -1.32 15.21
C ARG A 57 8.84 -1.32 14.06
N THR A 58 8.14 -2.42 13.78
CA THR A 58 7.24 -2.55 12.62
C THR A 58 5.78 -2.60 13.08
N PHE A 59 5.03 -1.52 12.83
CA PHE A 59 3.64 -1.38 13.30
C PHE A 59 2.58 -1.86 12.30
N TRP A 60 2.98 -2.14 11.06
CA TRP A 60 2.10 -2.64 10.02
C TRP A 60 2.66 -3.93 9.42
N ASP A 61 1.78 -4.87 9.15
CA ASP A 61 2.08 -6.17 8.56
C ASP A 61 1.26 -6.39 7.28
N ALA A 62 1.44 -7.52 6.61
CA ALA A 62 0.73 -7.87 5.38
C ALA A 62 -0.81 -7.76 5.54
N ARG A 63 -1.35 -8.08 6.73
CA ARG A 63 -2.79 -7.95 7.01
C ARG A 63 -3.25 -6.50 7.02
N VAL A 64 -2.47 -5.61 7.65
CA VAL A 64 -2.75 -4.17 7.67
C VAL A 64 -2.65 -3.59 6.26
N ALA A 65 -1.64 -3.98 5.49
CA ALA A 65 -1.47 -3.56 4.10
C ALA A 65 -2.64 -4.01 3.21
N SER A 66 -3.09 -5.26 3.33
CA SER A 66 -4.27 -5.78 2.62
C SER A 66 -5.53 -5.00 2.97
N ARG A 67 -5.78 -4.72 4.26
CA ARG A 67 -6.94 -3.92 4.68
C ARG A 67 -6.88 -2.47 4.18
N VAL A 68 -5.71 -1.86 4.12
CA VAL A 68 -5.53 -0.53 3.51
C VAL A 68 -5.83 -0.59 2.01
N GLY A 69 -5.39 -1.66 1.32
CA GLY A 69 -5.74 -1.93 -0.07
C GLY A 69 -7.24 -2.09 -0.30
N ASP A 70 -7.94 -2.87 0.54
CA ASP A 70 -9.39 -3.05 0.44
C ASP A 70 -10.14 -1.72 0.62
N LYS A 71 -9.73 -0.91 1.60
CA LYS A 71 -10.31 0.43 1.81
C LYS A 71 -10.05 1.36 0.63
N LEU A 72 -8.82 1.36 0.11
CA LEU A 72 -8.50 2.15 -1.06
C LEU A 72 -9.35 1.72 -2.25
N ALA A 73 -9.53 0.41 -2.46
CA ALA A 73 -10.38 -0.11 -3.52
C ALA A 73 -11.82 0.37 -3.42
N LEU A 74 -12.41 0.36 -2.22
CA LEU A 74 -13.76 0.89 -1.99
C LEU A 74 -13.84 2.37 -2.38
N ARG A 75 -12.89 3.19 -1.94
CA ARG A 75 -12.84 4.63 -2.28
C ARG A 75 -12.67 4.87 -3.77
N LEU A 76 -11.87 4.04 -4.44
CA LEU A 76 -11.66 4.13 -5.88
C LEU A 76 -12.89 3.70 -6.68
N HIS A 77 -13.63 2.70 -6.18
CA HIS A 77 -14.90 2.30 -6.77
C HIS A 77 -15.95 3.41 -6.64
N GLU A 78 -16.04 4.04 -5.46
CA GLU A 78 -16.88 5.23 -5.23
C GLU A 78 -16.49 6.39 -6.16
N ALA A 79 -15.18 6.58 -6.41
CA ALA A 79 -14.67 7.60 -7.31
C ALA A 79 -14.75 7.22 -8.82
N GLY A 80 -15.13 5.98 -9.15
CA GLY A 80 -15.20 5.50 -10.52
C GLY A 80 -13.85 5.35 -11.22
N VAL A 81 -12.77 5.08 -10.47
CA VAL A 81 -11.40 4.93 -10.99
C VAL A 81 -11.02 3.45 -11.10
N PRO A 82 -10.99 2.86 -12.32
CA PRO A 82 -10.72 1.43 -12.49
C PRO A 82 -9.24 1.08 -12.58
N SER A 83 -8.37 2.06 -12.83
CA SER A 83 -6.95 1.82 -13.09
C SER A 83 -6.05 2.92 -12.53
N LEU A 84 -4.93 2.51 -11.97
CA LEU A 84 -3.93 3.35 -11.33
C LEU A 84 -2.54 3.08 -11.92
N GLN A 85 -1.67 4.08 -11.87
CA GLN A 85 -0.25 3.94 -12.17
C GLN A 85 0.57 4.18 -10.90
N LEU A 86 1.41 3.22 -10.53
CA LEU A 86 2.34 3.41 -9.42
C LEU A 86 3.39 4.46 -9.79
N HIS A 87 3.63 5.42 -8.89
CA HIS A 87 4.66 6.42 -9.10
C HIS A 87 6.06 5.77 -9.20
N ILE A 88 6.71 5.94 -10.36
CA ILE A 88 8.01 5.36 -10.72
C ILE A 88 9.09 6.01 -9.85
N GLY A 89 9.33 5.44 -8.67
CA GLY A 89 10.32 5.93 -7.70
C GLY A 89 10.05 5.45 -6.28
N GLU A 90 8.80 5.21 -5.91
CA GLU A 90 8.47 4.78 -4.55
C GLU A 90 8.69 3.27 -4.37
N GLY A 91 8.15 2.42 -5.25
CA GLY A 91 8.22 0.96 -5.08
C GLY A 91 9.64 0.38 -4.95
N LEU A 92 10.54 0.78 -5.84
CA LEU A 92 11.91 0.24 -5.90
C LEU A 92 12.84 0.85 -4.84
N SER A 93 12.50 2.01 -4.28
CA SER A 93 13.29 2.63 -3.20
C SER A 93 12.99 2.05 -1.82
N TRP A 94 11.94 1.22 -1.70
CA TRP A 94 11.61 0.62 -0.42
C TRP A 94 12.61 -0.46 -0.02
N PRO A 95 13.00 -0.51 1.27
CA PRO A 95 13.71 -1.65 1.82
C PRO A 95 12.95 -2.96 1.57
N VAL A 96 13.67 -4.04 1.30
CA VAL A 96 13.09 -5.37 0.98
C VAL A 96 12.08 -5.84 2.05
N HIS A 97 12.31 -5.51 3.33
CA HIS A 97 11.39 -5.87 4.42
C HIS A 97 10.02 -5.16 4.37
N HIS A 98 9.91 -4.04 3.66
CA HIS A 98 8.65 -3.34 3.43
C HIS A 98 7.96 -3.74 2.13
N ARG A 99 8.71 -4.24 1.13
CA ARG A 99 8.15 -4.67 -0.16
C ARG A 99 7.20 -5.85 -0.02
N ARG A 100 7.56 -6.86 0.78
CA ARG A 100 6.72 -8.06 1.00
C ARG A 100 5.33 -7.75 1.56
N PRO A 101 5.19 -7.04 2.69
CA PRO A 101 3.86 -6.68 3.19
C PRO A 101 3.16 -5.68 2.27
N ALA A 102 3.87 -4.79 1.57
CA ALA A 102 3.27 -3.89 0.58
C ALA A 102 2.69 -4.65 -0.63
N ALA A 103 3.24 -5.81 -1.00
CA ALA A 103 2.66 -6.67 -2.04
C ALA A 103 1.20 -7.07 -1.73
N SER A 104 0.88 -7.31 -0.45
CA SER A 104 -0.49 -7.65 -0.02
C SER A 104 -1.49 -6.50 -0.20
N LEU A 105 -1.02 -5.24 -0.26
CA LEU A 105 -1.88 -4.10 -0.59
C LEU A 105 -2.31 -4.16 -2.06
N PHE A 106 -1.36 -4.46 -2.95
CA PHE A 106 -1.67 -4.55 -4.38
C PHE A 106 -2.51 -5.78 -4.72
N ASP A 107 -2.25 -6.92 -4.07
CA ASP A 107 -3.07 -8.13 -4.20
C ASP A 107 -4.54 -7.88 -3.79
N SER A 108 -4.77 -7.09 -2.75
CA SER A 108 -6.12 -6.64 -2.37
C SER A 108 -6.77 -5.75 -3.43
N LEU A 109 -6.02 -4.83 -4.05
CA LEU A 109 -6.53 -3.98 -5.14
C LEU A 109 -6.88 -4.79 -6.38
N GLU A 110 -6.03 -5.75 -6.77
CA GLU A 110 -6.30 -6.65 -7.89
C GLU A 110 -7.52 -7.54 -7.62
N ARG A 111 -7.65 -8.08 -6.40
CA ARG A 111 -8.84 -8.85 -5.98
C ARG A 111 -10.12 -8.02 -6.05
N ALA A 112 -10.03 -6.71 -5.83
CA ALA A 112 -11.15 -5.79 -5.98
C ALA A 112 -11.38 -5.33 -7.43
N GLY A 113 -10.60 -5.82 -8.39
CA GLY A 113 -10.73 -5.50 -9.82
C GLY A 113 -10.08 -4.19 -10.25
N ILE A 114 -9.18 -3.64 -9.43
CA ILE A 114 -8.43 -2.42 -9.77
C ILE A 114 -7.08 -2.78 -10.38
N LEU A 115 -6.83 -2.25 -11.58
CA LEU A 115 -5.58 -2.50 -12.29
C LEU A 115 -4.51 -1.51 -11.82
N VAL A 116 -3.37 -2.01 -11.32
CA VAL A 116 -2.24 -1.19 -10.88
C VAL A 116 -1.03 -1.42 -11.78
N TYR A 117 -0.73 -0.45 -12.64
CA TYR A 117 0.43 -0.51 -13.52
C TYR A 117 1.72 -0.15 -12.78
N GLY A 118 2.80 -0.92 -13.00
CA GLY A 118 4.12 -0.67 -12.41
C GLY A 118 4.35 -1.29 -11.03
N ALA A 119 3.37 -2.03 -10.48
CA ALA A 119 3.52 -2.80 -9.23
C ALA A 119 4.15 -4.19 -9.44
N GLU A 120 4.27 -4.65 -10.69
CA GLU A 120 4.82 -5.95 -11.09
C GLU A 120 6.17 -6.30 -10.42
N PRO A 121 7.21 -5.42 -10.39
CA PRO A 121 8.48 -5.77 -9.78
C PRO A 121 8.39 -5.95 -8.26
N LEU A 122 7.42 -5.31 -7.60
CA LEU A 122 7.19 -5.47 -6.15
C LEU A 122 6.49 -6.79 -5.83
N MET A 123 5.57 -7.21 -6.69
CA MET A 123 4.87 -8.48 -6.56
C MET A 123 5.79 -9.68 -6.84
N GLU A 124 6.74 -9.53 -7.78
CA GLU A 124 7.70 -10.58 -8.12
C GLU A 124 8.72 -10.83 -6.99
N ASP A 125 9.18 -9.77 -6.31
CA ASP A 125 10.05 -9.84 -5.12
C ASP A 125 9.35 -10.59 -3.97
N ALA A 126 8.02 -10.41 -3.83
CA ALA A 126 7.22 -11.12 -2.84
C ALA A 126 7.02 -12.62 -3.17
N ARG A 127 6.89 -13.00 -4.45
CA ARG A 127 6.72 -14.41 -4.86
C ARG A 127 8.01 -15.23 -4.81
N THR A 128 9.16 -14.60 -5.08
CA THR A 128 10.46 -15.29 -5.17
C THR A 128 11.10 -15.51 -3.78
N GLY A 129 10.63 -14.80 -2.75
CA GLY A 129 11.19 -14.83 -1.39
C GLY A 129 10.60 -15.89 -0.46
N ALA A 130 10.81 -17.18 -0.73
CA ALA A 130 10.63 -18.24 0.27
C ALA A 130 11.71 -18.13 1.37
N SER A 131 11.46 -17.31 2.39
CA SER A 131 11.96 -17.57 3.74
C SER A 131 11.30 -16.63 4.73
N SER A 132 10.66 -17.24 5.72
CA SER A 132 10.15 -16.61 6.93
C SER A 132 11.21 -15.69 7.52
N ILE A 133 10.89 -14.40 7.64
CA ILE A 133 11.52 -13.59 8.68
C ILE A 133 10.43 -13.35 9.71
N ILE A 134 10.26 -14.39 10.53
CA ILE A 134 9.84 -14.19 11.91
C ILE A 134 10.80 -13.14 12.47
N CYS A 135 10.26 -12.12 13.14
CA CYS A 135 11.06 -11.17 13.89
C CYS A 135 11.96 -11.92 14.88
N SER A 136 13.18 -12.21 14.45
CA SER A 136 14.29 -12.61 15.28
C SER A 136 15.40 -11.63 14.97
N TYR A 137 15.76 -10.81 15.95
CA TYR A 137 17.15 -10.55 16.28
C TYR A 137 17.24 -9.94 17.69
N ASP A 138 18.00 -10.68 18.51
CA ASP A 138 18.67 -10.37 19.80
C ASP A 138 18.01 -9.41 20.80
#